data_AF-A0A5N5WTE8-F1
#
_entry.id   AF-A0A5N5WTE8-F1
#
_cell.length_a   1.000
_cell.length_b   1.000
_cell.length_c   1.000
_cell.angle_alpha   90.00
_cell.angle_beta   90.00
_cell.angle_gamma   90.00
#
_symmetry.space_group_name_H-M   'P 1'
#
loop_
_entity.id
_entity.type
_entity.pdbx_description
1 polymer ?
#
loop_
_entity_poly.entity_id
_entity_poly.type
_entity_poly.pdbx_seq_one_letter_code
_entity_poly.pdbx_strand_id
1 'polypeptide(L)'
;MSSNQSNKSMKAIVWEGKPFHMAVEDQPIPRINDPNDVVIRITTSAICGSDLHTYRGLAGSKNPPWTMGHEGIGTIVQGEEVRSLKVGDRVTVGIISCGYYDFGPDLGDTQAQYIRVPLADSSCFKLPPSAEHDLDYGFCGPSLDQSPFDQWWGC
;
A
#
# COMPACT_ATOMS: atom_id res chain seq x y z
N MET A 1 9.29 24.20 24.26
CA MET A 1 7.85 24.27 23.91
C MET A 1 7.55 23.06 23.05
N SER A 2 7.12 21.96 23.67
CA SER A 2 6.82 20.71 22.95
C SER A 2 5.45 20.87 22.31
N SER A 3 5.39 21.03 20.99
CA SER A 3 4.14 21.09 20.25
C SER A 3 3.44 19.73 20.33
N ASN A 4 2.29 19.73 21.01
CA ASN A 4 1.34 18.63 21.02
C ASN A 4 0.80 18.44 19.59
N GLN A 5 1.52 17.66 18.77
CA GLN A 5 1.01 17.18 17.50
C GLN A 5 0.12 15.98 17.87
N SER A 6 -1.20 16.19 17.90
CA SER A 6 -2.14 15.08 18.01
C SER A 6 -1.73 14.01 16.99
N ASN A 7 -1.41 12.80 17.46
CA ASN A 7 -1.17 11.67 16.56
C ASN A 7 -2.48 11.43 15.82
N LYS A 8 -2.60 12.01 14.62
CA LYS A 8 -3.73 11.78 13.74
C LYS A 8 -3.75 10.29 13.40
N SER A 9 -4.89 9.65 13.62
CA SER A 9 -5.13 8.27 13.23
C SER A 9 -5.86 8.21 11.89
N MET A 10 -5.84 7.03 11.30
CA MET A 10 -6.53 6.63 10.09
C MET A 10 -7.15 5.25 10.28
N LYS A 11 -8.16 4.92 9.48
CA LYS A 11 -8.68 3.55 9.41
C LYS A 11 -7.80 2.66 8.51
N ALA A 12 -7.59 1.43 8.95
CA ALA A 12 -6.93 0.38 8.18
C ALA A 12 -7.62 -0.97 8.42
N ILE A 13 -7.59 -1.85 7.42
CA ILE A 13 -7.94 -3.26 7.58
C ILE A 13 -6.75 -3.97 8.22
N VAL A 14 -7.02 -4.66 9.33
CA VAL A 14 -6.02 -5.36 10.14
C VAL A 14 -6.40 -6.84 10.25
N TRP A 15 -5.41 -7.70 10.01
CA TRP A 15 -5.49 -9.13 10.28
C TRP A 15 -4.85 -9.45 11.64
N GLU A 16 -5.61 -10.05 12.54
CA GLU A 16 -5.16 -10.40 13.89
C GLU A 16 -4.39 -11.73 13.97
N GLY A 17 -4.07 -12.36 12.84
CA GLY A 17 -3.48 -13.70 12.81
C GLY A 17 -4.48 -14.84 13.00
N LYS A 18 -5.79 -14.54 12.99
CA LYS A 18 -6.87 -15.52 13.10
C LYS A 18 -7.50 -15.75 11.73
N PRO A 19 -7.60 -17.00 11.24
CA PRO A 19 -8.34 -17.30 10.03
C PRO A 19 -9.76 -16.72 10.07
N PHE A 20 -10.19 -16.17 8.93
CA PHE A 20 -11.50 -15.59 8.68
C PHE A 20 -11.86 -14.35 9.49
N HIS A 21 -10.88 -13.75 10.19
CA HIS A 21 -11.10 -12.61 11.07
C HIS A 21 -10.27 -11.39 10.62
N MET A 22 -10.95 -10.34 10.18
CA MET A 22 -10.38 -9.04 9.83
C MET A 22 -11.11 -7.95 10.63
N ALA A 23 -10.38 -6.94 11.07
CA ALA A 23 -10.93 -5.79 11.78
C ALA A 23 -10.60 -4.49 11.04
N VAL A 24 -11.47 -3.48 11.20
CA VAL A 24 -11.14 -2.11 10.81
C VAL A 24 -10.69 -1.38 12.07
N GLU A 25 -9.43 -0.99 12.13
CA GLU A 25 -8.82 -0.39 13.32
C GLU A 25 -8.32 1.04 13.04
N ASP A 26 -8.18 1.83 14.11
CA ASP A 26 -7.44 3.10 14.06
C ASP A 26 -5.94 2.83 14.15
N GLN A 27 -5.21 3.22 13.10
CA GLN A 27 -3.76 3.16 13.00
C GLN A 27 -3.19 4.58 12.91
N PRO A 28 -1.96 4.84 13.37
CA PRO A 28 -1.33 6.14 13.19
C PRO A 28 -1.14 6.44 11.69
N ILE A 29 -1.34 7.68 11.27
CA ILE A 29 -0.94 8.09 9.92
C ILE A 29 0.59 7.96 9.82
N PRO A 30 1.12 7.25 8.80
CA PRO A 30 2.56 7.05 8.67
C PRO A 30 3.26 8.38 8.35
N ARG A 31 4.53 8.46 8.76
CA ARG A 31 5.37 9.65 8.59
C ARG A 31 6.55 9.31 7.69
N ILE A 32 7.00 10.27 6.89
CA ILE A 32 8.24 10.16 6.11
C ILE A 32 9.41 9.80 7.05
N ASN A 33 10.15 8.73 6.72
CA ASN A 33 11.38 8.38 7.45
C ASN A 33 12.63 8.59 6.59
N ASP A 34 12.53 8.36 5.28
CA ASP A 34 13.61 8.61 4.32
C ASP A 34 13.21 9.73 3.33
N PRO A 35 14.14 10.58 2.87
CA PRO A 35 13.83 11.64 1.89
C PRO A 35 13.19 11.14 0.58
N ASN A 36 13.41 9.87 0.22
CA ASN A 36 12.83 9.23 -0.98
C ASN A 36 11.47 8.56 -0.71
N ASP A 37 10.94 8.64 0.52
CA ASP A 37 9.60 8.17 0.86
C ASP A 37 8.53 9.15 0.34
N VAL A 38 7.32 8.64 0.13
CA VAL A 38 6.11 9.45 0.02
C VAL A 38 5.04 8.96 0.97
N VAL A 39 4.18 9.87 1.43
CA VAL A 39 2.88 9.50 2.03
C VAL A 39 1.80 9.68 0.97
N ILE A 40 1.00 8.63 0.78
CA ILE A 40 -0.09 8.58 -0.18
C ILE A 40 -1.40 8.50 0.59
N ARG A 41 -2.36 9.35 0.24
CA ARG A 41 -3.77 9.18 0.64
C ARG A 41 -4.43 8.23 -0.35
N ILE A 42 -4.79 7.04 0.10
CA ILE A 42 -5.43 6.03 -0.73
C ILE A 42 -6.86 6.45 -1.05
N THR A 43 -7.23 6.28 -2.31
CA THR A 43 -8.59 6.50 -2.83
C THR A 43 -9.26 5.19 -3.16
N THR A 44 -8.50 4.23 -3.67
CA THR A 44 -8.97 2.91 -4.08
C THR A 44 -7.92 1.85 -3.74
N SER A 45 -8.35 0.70 -3.22
CA SER A 45 -7.50 -0.47 -3.04
C SER A 45 -8.22 -1.71 -3.58
N ALA A 46 -7.45 -2.62 -4.18
CA ALA A 46 -7.96 -3.86 -4.73
C ALA A 46 -7.84 -5.02 -3.71
N ILE A 47 -8.43 -6.15 -4.08
CA ILE A 47 -8.32 -7.41 -3.35
C ILE A 47 -7.74 -8.44 -4.30
N CYS A 48 -6.63 -9.04 -3.89
CA CYS A 48 -5.93 -10.08 -4.65
C CYS A 48 -6.10 -11.47 -4.00
N GLY A 49 -5.74 -12.52 -4.73
CA GLY A 49 -5.75 -13.89 -4.21
C GLY A 49 -4.83 -14.08 -2.99
N SER A 50 -3.72 -13.35 -2.92
CA SER A 50 -2.81 -13.32 -1.76
C SER A 50 -3.49 -12.78 -0.49
N ASP A 51 -4.34 -11.76 -0.61
CA ASP A 51 -5.13 -11.26 0.52
C ASP A 51 -6.08 -12.35 1.05
N LEU A 52 -6.65 -13.16 0.14
CA LEU A 52 -7.51 -14.29 0.50
C LEU A 52 -6.74 -15.44 1.16
N HIS A 53 -5.48 -15.67 0.77
CA HIS A 53 -4.62 -16.64 1.45
C HIS A 53 -4.34 -16.20 2.90
N THR A 54 -4.04 -14.92 3.12
CA THR A 54 -3.88 -14.36 4.47
C THR A 54 -5.18 -14.41 5.26
N TYR A 55 -6.30 -14.02 4.64
CA TYR A 55 -7.63 -14.12 5.26
C TYR A 55 -7.96 -15.53 5.75
N ARG A 56 -7.57 -16.57 5.00
CA ARG A 56 -7.78 -17.97 5.38
C ARG A 56 -6.73 -18.51 6.36
N GLY A 57 -5.72 -17.71 6.72
CA GLY A 57 -4.58 -18.12 7.55
C GLY A 57 -3.65 -19.12 6.87
N LEU A 58 -3.62 -19.14 5.54
CA LEU A 58 -2.71 -19.98 4.73
C LEU A 58 -1.37 -19.28 4.46
N ALA A 59 -1.36 -17.96 4.58
CA ALA A 59 -0.19 -17.08 4.47
C ALA A 59 -0.33 -15.92 5.46
N GLY A 60 0.63 -15.01 5.49
CA GLY A 60 0.58 -13.79 6.29
C GLY A 60 1.80 -13.59 7.19
N SER A 61 1.85 -12.44 7.85
CA SER A 61 2.96 -12.10 8.73
C SER A 61 3.06 -13.05 9.92
N LYS A 62 4.30 -13.34 10.35
CA LYS A 62 4.56 -14.11 11.58
C LYS A 62 4.27 -13.31 12.86
N ASN A 63 4.06 -12.00 12.73
CA ASN A 63 3.91 -11.04 13.83
C ASN A 63 2.59 -10.25 13.75
N PRO A 64 1.41 -10.90 13.87
CA PRO A 64 0.14 -10.17 13.95
C PRO A 64 0.04 -9.33 15.24
N PRO A 65 -0.78 -8.25 15.27
CA PRO A 65 -1.65 -7.78 14.19
C PRO A 65 -0.90 -7.06 13.07
N TRP A 66 -1.48 -7.11 11.86
CA TRP A 66 -0.83 -6.61 10.63
C TRP A 66 -1.84 -5.97 9.66
N THR A 67 -1.47 -4.92 8.94
CA THR A 67 -2.36 -4.22 7.98
C THR A 67 -2.50 -4.93 6.63
N MET A 68 -3.59 -4.77 5.90
CA MET A 68 -3.83 -5.55 4.67
C MET A 68 -3.67 -4.77 3.37
N GLY A 69 -3.38 -5.49 2.29
CA GLY A 69 -3.46 -5.02 0.90
C GLY A 69 -2.15 -4.50 0.30
N HIS A 70 -1.94 -4.79 -0.97
CA HIS A 70 -0.71 -4.44 -1.70
C HIS A 70 -0.98 -3.85 -3.09
N GLU A 71 -2.23 -3.53 -3.39
CA GLU A 71 -2.69 -2.97 -4.67
C GLU A 71 -3.54 -1.73 -4.36
N GLY A 72 -2.99 -0.55 -4.68
CA GLY A 72 -3.61 0.72 -4.30
C GLY A 72 -3.43 1.83 -5.32
N ILE A 73 -4.40 2.73 -5.36
CA ILE A 73 -4.32 4.01 -6.06
C ILE A 73 -4.57 5.10 -5.04
N GLY A 74 -3.83 6.19 -5.17
CA GLY A 74 -4.00 7.33 -4.30
C GLY A 74 -3.33 8.59 -4.82
N THR A 75 -3.33 9.60 -3.97
CA THR A 75 -2.69 10.89 -4.24
C THR A 75 -1.54 11.09 -3.26
N ILE A 76 -0.39 11.51 -3.76
CA ILE A 76 0.75 11.88 -2.92
C ILE A 76 0.37 13.12 -2.11
N VAL A 77 0.47 13.03 -0.78
CA VAL A 77 0.19 14.13 0.15
C VAL A 77 1.44 14.66 0.85
N GLN A 78 2.54 13.89 0.89
CA GLN A 78 3.84 14.30 1.43
C GLN A 78 4.99 13.60 0.68
N GLY A 79 6.15 14.26 0.60
CA GLY A 79 7.40 13.77 -0.02
C GLY A 79 8.25 14.94 -0.53
N GLU A 80 9.57 14.88 -0.36
CA GLU A 80 10.48 16.02 -0.63
C GLU A 80 11.54 15.76 -1.69
N GLU A 81 12.27 14.63 -1.65
CA GLU A 81 13.40 14.37 -2.56
C GLU A 81 13.09 13.42 -3.72
N VAL A 82 11.80 13.14 -3.93
CA VAL A 82 11.33 12.32 -5.06
C VAL A 82 11.37 13.14 -6.33
N ARG A 83 12.05 12.64 -7.37
CA ARG A 83 12.40 13.45 -8.55
C ARG A 83 11.33 13.42 -9.63
N SER A 84 10.72 12.26 -9.85
CA SER A 84 9.75 12.05 -10.94
C SER A 84 8.30 12.32 -10.53
N LEU A 85 8.05 12.43 -9.22
CA LEU A 85 6.74 12.60 -8.62
C LEU A 85 6.70 13.84 -7.74
N LYS A 86 5.50 14.36 -7.49
CA LYS A 86 5.28 15.48 -6.57
C LYS A 86 3.98 15.33 -5.81
N VAL A 87 3.86 16.08 -4.70
CA VAL A 87 2.59 16.23 -3.98
C VAL A 87 1.48 16.65 -4.93
N GLY A 88 0.33 15.98 -4.84
CA GLY A 88 -0.82 16.15 -5.73
C GLY A 88 -0.84 15.21 -6.93
N ASP A 89 0.26 14.53 -7.25
CA ASP A 89 0.23 13.50 -8.29
C ASP A 89 -0.61 12.30 -7.84
N ARG A 90 -1.40 11.77 -8.78
CA ARG A 90 -2.10 10.49 -8.63
C ARG A 90 -1.18 9.37 -9.07
N VAL A 91 -1.08 8.34 -8.25
CA VAL A 91 -0.17 7.21 -8.46
C VAL A 91 -0.88 5.90 -8.17
N THR A 92 -0.50 4.86 -8.91
CA THR A 92 -0.75 3.48 -8.51
C THR A 92 0.50 2.94 -7.82
N VAL A 93 0.27 2.15 -6.79
CA VAL A 93 1.28 1.42 -6.01
C VAL A 93 0.88 -0.06 -6.03
N GLY A 94 1.87 -0.92 -6.22
CA GLY A 94 1.68 -2.36 -6.33
C GLY A 94 2.88 -3.12 -5.75
N ILE A 95 2.92 -4.43 -5.95
CA ILE A 95 4.13 -5.23 -5.72
C ILE A 95 5.07 -5.01 -6.89
N ILE A 96 6.17 -4.27 -6.67
CA ILE A 96 7.06 -3.84 -7.77
C ILE A 96 8.39 -4.58 -7.75
N SER A 97 8.68 -5.33 -6.68
CA SER A 97 9.70 -6.37 -6.68
C SER A 97 9.42 -7.38 -5.59
N CYS A 98 9.82 -8.62 -5.82
CA CYS A 98 9.71 -9.73 -4.88
C CYS A 98 10.27 -9.32 -3.50
N GLY A 99 9.40 -9.23 -2.50
CA GLY A 99 9.85 -9.12 -1.09
C GLY A 99 9.28 -7.97 -0.27
N TYR A 100 8.60 -6.99 -0.86
CA TYR A 100 7.84 -5.99 -0.08
C TYR A 100 6.38 -6.41 0.05
N TYR A 101 6.14 -7.52 0.75
CA TYR A 101 4.82 -7.92 1.23
C TYR A 101 4.59 -7.46 2.68
N ASP A 102 5.59 -6.81 3.27
CA ASP A 102 5.68 -6.56 4.71
C ASP A 102 6.09 -5.08 4.94
N PHE A 103 5.16 -4.15 4.73
CA PHE A 103 5.32 -2.71 5.02
C PHE A 103 5.45 -2.41 6.55
N GLY A 104 5.15 -3.37 7.39
CA GLY A 104 5.22 -3.22 8.84
C GLY A 104 4.10 -2.32 9.34
N PRO A 105 3.91 -2.26 10.66
CA PRO A 105 3.02 -1.27 11.26
C PRO A 105 3.44 0.18 10.90
N ASP A 106 4.68 0.39 10.47
CA ASP A 106 5.27 1.72 10.24
C ASP A 106 5.23 2.21 8.77
N LEU A 107 5.02 1.34 7.77
CA LEU A 107 4.82 1.78 6.38
C LEU A 107 3.33 1.78 5.99
N GLY A 108 2.55 0.82 6.51
CA GLY A 108 1.12 0.69 6.24
C GLY A 108 0.80 0.08 4.87
N ASP A 109 -0.21 -0.77 4.83
CA ASP A 109 -0.66 -1.48 3.63
C ASP A 109 -1.85 -0.79 2.94
N THR A 110 -2.06 -1.08 1.65
CA THR A 110 -2.95 -0.28 0.77
C THR A 110 -4.43 -0.33 1.14
N GLN A 111 -4.90 -1.29 1.94
CA GLN A 111 -6.25 -1.27 2.53
C GLN A 111 -6.28 -0.40 3.80
N ALA A 112 -5.74 0.80 3.70
CA ALA A 112 -5.74 1.86 4.71
C ALA A 112 -6.00 3.22 4.06
N GLN A 113 -6.34 4.25 4.85
CA GLN A 113 -6.58 5.58 4.29
C GLN A 113 -5.29 6.31 3.86
N TYR A 114 -4.17 6.00 4.51
CA TYR A 114 -2.85 6.52 4.16
C TYR A 114 -1.81 5.41 4.24
N ILE A 115 -0.79 5.50 3.40
CA ILE A 115 0.37 4.62 3.44
C ILE A 115 1.63 5.44 3.24
N ARG A 116 2.76 4.90 3.65
CA ARG A 116 4.09 5.38 3.27
C ARG A 116 4.71 4.40 2.30
N VAL A 117 5.17 4.92 1.17
CA VAL A 117 5.85 4.13 0.15
C VAL A 117 7.30 4.55 0.08
N PRO A 118 8.25 3.65 0.37
CA PRO A 118 9.67 3.93 0.25
C PRO A 118 10.13 3.83 -1.21
N LEU A 119 11.23 4.51 -1.52
CA LEU A 119 11.81 4.53 -2.87
C LEU A 119 10.76 4.91 -3.92
N ALA A 120 10.01 5.98 -3.68
CA ALA A 120 8.80 6.31 -4.42
C ALA A 120 9.00 6.41 -5.94
N ASP A 121 10.17 6.87 -6.39
CA ASP A 121 10.50 6.95 -7.82
C ASP A 121 10.49 5.57 -8.53
N SER A 122 10.79 4.49 -7.81
CA SER A 122 10.70 3.11 -8.34
C SER A 122 9.40 2.40 -7.94
N SER A 123 8.74 2.86 -6.89
CA SER A 123 7.62 2.16 -6.25
C SER A 123 6.24 2.74 -6.59
N CYS A 124 6.18 3.83 -7.35
CA CYS A 124 4.94 4.49 -7.69
C CYS A 124 4.89 4.78 -9.19
N PHE A 125 3.77 4.48 -9.83
CA PHE A 125 3.53 4.81 -11.23
C PHE A 125 2.50 5.92 -11.32
N LYS A 126 2.92 7.05 -11.90
CA LYS A 126 2.05 8.21 -12.10
C LYS A 126 0.95 7.91 -13.10
N LEU A 127 -0.30 8.20 -12.71
CA LEU A 127 -1.45 8.12 -13.60
C LEU A 127 -1.40 9.27 -14.63
N PRO A 128 -1.88 9.04 -15.87
CA PRO A 128 -1.96 10.10 -16.87
C PRO A 128 -2.94 11.20 -16.39
N PRO A 129 -2.73 12.47 -16.78
CA PRO A 129 -3.64 13.56 -16.38
C PRO A 129 -5.09 13.36 -16.81
N SER A 130 -5.32 12.56 -17.86
CA SER A 130 -6.65 12.20 -18.38
C SER A 130 -7.32 11.06 -17.61
N ALA A 131 -6.68 10.48 -16.59
CA ALA A 131 -7.30 9.44 -15.78
C ALA A 131 -8.49 10.02 -15.01
N GLU A 132 -9.72 9.67 -15.38
CA GLU A 132 -10.91 10.17 -14.66
C GLU A 132 -11.31 9.24 -13.51
N HIS A 133 -11.21 7.93 -13.70
CA HIS A 133 -11.62 6.93 -12.72
C HIS A 133 -10.46 6.04 -12.29
N ASP A 134 -10.30 5.83 -10.98
CA ASP A 134 -9.26 4.95 -10.43
C ASP A 134 -9.36 3.53 -10.97
N LEU A 135 -10.59 3.02 -11.14
CA LEU A 135 -10.85 1.63 -11.54
C LEU A 135 -10.31 1.29 -12.94
N ASP A 136 -10.10 2.29 -13.80
CA ASP A 136 -9.50 2.09 -15.13
C ASP A 136 -7.98 1.81 -15.04
N TYR A 137 -7.37 2.10 -13.89
CA TYR A 137 -5.94 2.00 -13.63
C TYR A 137 -5.62 1.09 -12.44
N GLY A 138 -6.62 0.36 -11.93
CA GLY A 138 -6.42 -0.62 -10.87
C GLY A 138 -5.35 -1.62 -11.27
N PHE A 139 -4.35 -1.80 -10.41
CA PHE A 139 -3.36 -2.85 -10.60
C PHE A 139 -4.09 -4.19 -10.51
N CYS A 140 -4.27 -4.85 -11.66
CA CYS A 140 -4.81 -6.19 -11.75
C CYS A 140 -3.69 -7.07 -12.33
N GLY A 141 -2.80 -7.54 -11.48
CA GLY A 141 -1.88 -8.60 -11.89
C GLY A 141 -2.67 -9.91 -12.05
N PRO A 142 -2.57 -10.67 -13.17
CA PRO A 142 -1.71 -10.53 -14.35
C PRO A 142 -2.53 -10.38 -15.66
N SER A 143 -2.57 -9.20 -16.26
CA SER A 143 -3.15 -9.05 -17.62
C SER A 143 -2.24 -8.35 -18.64
N LEU A 144 -1.08 -7.82 -18.22
CA LEU A 144 -0.18 -7.08 -19.11
C LEU A 144 1.16 -7.76 -19.39
N ASP A 145 1.39 -8.94 -18.81
CA ASP A 145 2.49 -9.84 -19.20
C ASP A 145 1.92 -11.25 -19.37
N GLN A 146 2.06 -11.83 -20.57
CA GLN A 146 1.64 -13.20 -20.89
C GLN A 146 2.65 -14.25 -20.38
N SER A 147 3.52 -13.91 -19.43
CA SER A 147 4.39 -14.88 -18.80
C SER A 147 3.58 -15.87 -17.94
N PRO A 148 3.94 -17.17 -17.97
CA PRO A 148 3.15 -18.22 -17.34
C PRO A 148 3.04 -18.00 -15.83
N PHE A 149 1.83 -18.25 -15.34
CA PHE A 149 1.27 -18.08 -13.99
C PHE A 149 2.11 -18.63 -12.80
N ASP A 150 3.24 -19.28 -13.08
CA ASP A 150 4.05 -20.04 -12.11
C ASP A 150 5.34 -19.32 -11.66
N GLN A 151 5.71 -18.17 -12.24
CA GLN A 151 6.99 -17.52 -11.87
C GLN A 151 6.93 -16.72 -10.56
N TRP A 152 5.74 -16.46 -10.02
CA TRP A 152 5.57 -15.60 -8.84
C TRP A 152 5.41 -16.36 -7.52
N TRP A 153 5.18 -17.68 -7.55
CA TRP A 153 5.07 -18.55 -6.36
C TRP A 153 6.42 -19.02 -5.82
N GLY A 154 7.53 -18.58 -6.42
CA GLY A 154 8.90 -19.01 -6.12
C GLY A 154 9.68 -18.11 -5.16
N CYS A 155 9.01 -17.25 -4.39
CA CYS A 155 9.63 -16.44 -3.33
C CYS A 155 9.14 -16.88 -1.95
#